data_AF-A0A7C7E5S1-F1
#
_entry.id   AF-A0A7C7E5S1-F1
#
_cell.length_a   1.000
_cell.length_b   1.000
_cell.length_c   1.000
_cell.angle_alpha   90.00
_cell.angle_beta   90.00
_cell.angle_gamma   90.00
#
_symmetry.space_group_name_H-M   'P 1'
#
loop_
_entity.id
_entity.type
_entity.pdbx_description
1 polymer ?
#
loop_
_entity_poly.entity_id
_entity_poly.type
_entity_poly.pdbx_seq_one_letter_code
_entity_poly.pdbx_strand_id
1 'polypeptide(L)'
;MKKSMKFAYIAVILSVTMILSSGSIPLMAEENSAGTNAGTEGRISSKEEVIYCLLDHGGRIKESYVVNILNVTDPGVVYDHGSYSLVKNLTDTGELINENGKVKINAAGGRFYYQGNLGNASLPWIIDISYYLDNAKIEPKDLAGASGHVKIEISTRKNSAVDSGFFENYLLQVTAQLNTGKFRNIVANGATFANAGENKVATFTVLPGMEEKLYIEADVTGF
;
A
#
# COMPACT_ATOMS: atom_id res chain seq x y z
N MET A 1 -40.21 16.73 6.98
CA MET A 1 -39.47 15.47 6.78
C MET A 1 -38.34 15.73 5.78
N LYS A 2 -37.11 15.96 6.28
CA LYS A 2 -35.92 16.17 5.44
C LYS A 2 -35.38 14.80 5.03
N LYS A 3 -35.48 14.46 3.74
CA LYS A 3 -34.93 13.23 3.17
C LYS A 3 -33.41 13.40 3.09
N SER A 4 -32.67 12.81 4.01
CA SER A 4 -31.20 12.79 3.96
C SER A 4 -30.77 11.90 2.79
N MET A 5 -30.27 12.51 1.72
CA MET A 5 -29.55 11.80 0.66
C MET A 5 -28.25 11.23 1.25
N LYS A 6 -28.23 9.92 1.45
CA LYS A 6 -26.99 9.17 1.70
C LYS A 6 -26.29 9.01 0.35
N PHE A 7 -25.27 9.80 0.08
CA PHE A 7 -24.30 9.48 -0.96
C PHE A 7 -23.46 8.30 -0.43
N ALA A 8 -23.82 7.09 -0.84
CA ALA A 8 -22.94 5.95 -0.69
C ALA A 8 -21.83 6.13 -1.75
N TYR A 9 -20.59 6.32 -1.31
CA TYR A 9 -19.43 6.18 -2.17
C TYR A 9 -19.17 4.68 -2.32
N ILE A 10 -19.43 4.11 -3.50
CA ILE A 10 -19.09 2.71 -3.77
C ILE A 10 -17.76 2.70 -4.51
N ALA A 11 -16.72 2.24 -3.81
CA ALA A 11 -15.40 2.07 -4.36
C ALA A 11 -15.17 0.58 -4.62
N VAL A 12 -14.76 0.22 -5.84
CA VAL A 12 -13.96 -0.99 -6.04
C VAL A 12 -12.64 -0.72 -5.30
N ILE A 13 -12.48 -1.32 -4.12
CA ILE A 13 -11.24 -1.20 -3.35
C ILE A 13 -10.24 -2.17 -3.98
N LEU A 14 -9.35 -1.63 -4.80
CA LEU A 14 -8.19 -2.33 -5.31
C LEU A 14 -7.08 -2.20 -4.27
N SER A 15 -6.78 -3.30 -3.57
CA SER A 15 -5.64 -3.35 -2.66
C SER A 15 -4.48 -4.06 -3.35
N VAL A 16 -3.36 -3.36 -3.47
CA VAL A 16 -2.07 -3.91 -3.87
C VAL A 16 -1.22 -4.02 -2.61
N THR A 17 -0.77 -5.22 -2.28
CA THR A 17 0.06 -5.46 -1.09
C THR A 17 1.42 -5.99 -1.55
N MET A 18 2.49 -5.29 -1.16
CA MET A 18 3.87 -5.76 -1.32
C MET A 18 4.42 -6.10 0.05
N ILE A 19 4.87 -7.34 0.21
CA ILE A 19 5.58 -7.76 1.43
C ILE A 19 7.07 -7.65 1.12
N LEU A 20 7.71 -6.60 1.63
CA LEU A 20 9.15 -6.39 1.51
C LEU A 20 9.82 -6.81 2.82
N SER A 21 10.46 -7.98 2.84
CA SER A 21 11.34 -8.36 3.94
C SER A 21 12.78 -8.01 3.58
N SER A 22 13.23 -6.81 3.95
CA SER A 22 14.66 -6.47 3.85
C SER A 22 15.44 -7.21 4.94
N GLY A 23 16.46 -7.98 4.52
CA GLY A 23 17.41 -8.59 5.44
C GLY A 23 18.22 -7.52 6.16
N SER A 24 18.40 -7.66 7.47
CA SER A 24 19.10 -6.67 8.31
C SER A 24 20.60 -6.64 8.00
N ILE A 25 21.11 -5.49 7.56
CA ILE A 25 22.55 -5.21 7.56
C ILE A 25 22.91 -4.66 8.95
N PRO A 26 23.92 -5.19 9.66
CA PRO A 26 24.35 -4.61 10.93
C PRO A 26 24.89 -3.19 10.68
N LEU A 27 24.24 -2.19 11.28
CA LEU A 27 24.68 -0.80 11.23
C LEU A 27 25.82 -0.61 12.23
N MET A 28 27.04 -0.35 11.74
CA MET A 28 28.16 0.13 12.56
C MET A 28 27.96 1.64 12.79
N ALA A 29 27.90 2.05 14.05
CA ALA A 29 27.76 3.45 14.42
C ALA A 29 29.06 4.23 14.15
N GLU A 30 28.96 5.32 13.40
CA GLU A 30 30.04 6.31 13.27
C GLU A 30 29.82 7.40 14.34
N GLU A 31 30.81 7.53 15.23
CA GLU A 31 30.80 8.40 16.39
C GLU A 31 31.04 9.85 15.96
N ASN A 32 30.09 10.74 16.23
CA ASN A 32 30.37 12.17 16.23
C ASN A 32 29.63 12.86 17.38
N SER A 33 30.43 13.38 18.30
CA SER A 33 30.02 13.97 19.57
C SER A 33 29.62 15.43 19.41
N ALA A 34 28.38 15.76 19.80
CA ALA A 34 28.03 16.93 20.63
C ALA A 34 26.50 17.13 20.66
N GLY A 35 25.89 17.12 21.85
CA GLY A 35 24.50 17.56 22.04
C GLY A 35 23.76 16.81 23.14
N THR A 36 23.79 17.38 24.33
CA THR A 36 23.23 16.91 25.61
C THR A 36 21.74 16.58 25.56
N ASN A 37 21.42 15.28 25.68
CA ASN A 37 20.25 14.71 26.38
C ASN A 37 20.42 13.18 26.38
N ALA A 38 21.27 12.68 27.29
CA ALA A 38 21.62 11.28 27.41
C ALA A 38 20.47 10.48 28.05
N GLY A 39 19.54 10.02 27.22
CA GLY A 39 18.81 8.79 27.52
C GLY A 39 19.75 7.60 27.33
N THR A 40 19.54 6.51 28.07
CA THR A 40 20.25 5.24 27.85
C THR A 40 20.18 4.84 26.38
N GLU A 41 21.29 4.40 25.79
CA GLU A 41 21.31 3.93 24.40
C GLU A 41 20.51 2.64 24.28
N GLY A 42 19.51 2.63 23.39
CA GLY A 42 18.69 1.47 23.10
C GLY A 42 19.29 0.62 21.98
N ARG A 43 18.93 -0.66 21.92
CA ARG A 43 19.40 -1.58 20.88
C ARG A 43 18.24 -2.25 20.17
N ILE A 44 18.34 -2.36 18.84
CA ILE A 44 17.40 -3.13 18.01
C ILE A 44 18.07 -4.39 17.49
N SER A 45 17.33 -5.49 17.46
CA SER A 45 17.76 -6.76 16.88
C SER A 45 17.42 -6.85 15.39
N SER A 46 16.31 -6.26 14.98
CA SER A 46 15.90 -6.22 13.57
C SER A 46 14.89 -5.09 13.32
N LYS A 47 14.69 -4.80 12.03
CA LYS A 47 13.73 -3.86 11.49
C LYS A 47 12.89 -4.56 10.42
N GLU A 48 11.59 -4.31 10.43
CA GLU A 48 10.65 -4.71 9.38
C GLU A 48 10.00 -3.46 8.79
N GLU A 49 9.72 -3.46 7.49
CA GLU A 49 9.09 -2.34 6.79
C GLU A 49 7.91 -2.83 5.95
N VAL A 50 6.76 -2.16 6.11
CA VAL A 50 5.58 -2.41 5.27
C VAL A 50 5.20 -1.12 4.58
N ILE A 51 5.33 -1.10 3.26
CA ILE A 51 5.00 0.07 2.44
C ILE A 51 3.55 -0.04 1.98
N TYR A 52 2.79 1.01 2.27
CA TYR A 52 1.43 1.20 1.80
C TYR A 52 1.41 2.29 0.74
N CYS A 53 0.70 2.04 -0.36
CA CYS A 53 0.45 3.04 -1.40
C CYS A 53 -1.04 3.05 -1.72
N LEU A 54 -1.64 4.24 -1.62
CA LEU A 54 -2.99 4.49 -2.09
C LEU A 54 -2.89 4.96 -3.54
N LEU A 55 -3.56 4.25 -4.45
CA LEU A 55 -3.67 4.63 -5.85
C LEU A 55 -5.03 5.28 -6.12
N ASP A 56 -5.09 6.18 -7.09
CA ASP A 56 -6.36 6.62 -7.64
C ASP A 56 -6.95 5.59 -8.61
N HIS A 57 -8.16 5.89 -9.11
CA HIS A 57 -8.86 5.02 -10.04
C HIS A 57 -8.11 4.80 -11.36
N GLY A 58 -7.09 5.59 -11.71
CA GLY A 58 -6.25 5.36 -12.88
C GLY A 58 -4.99 4.55 -12.59
N GLY A 59 -4.69 4.26 -11.31
CA GLY A 59 -3.47 3.59 -10.88
C GLY A 59 -2.33 4.54 -10.47
N ARG A 60 -2.57 5.86 -10.42
CA ARG A 60 -1.54 6.82 -9.98
C ARG A 60 -1.46 6.90 -8.45
N ILE A 61 -0.26 6.97 -7.91
CA ILE A 61 -0.02 7.09 -6.46
C ILE A 61 -0.59 8.43 -5.96
N LYS A 62 -1.50 8.36 -4.99
CA LYS A 62 -2.06 9.50 -4.24
C LYS A 62 -1.34 9.73 -2.93
N GLU A 63 -1.06 8.65 -2.22
CA GLU A 63 -0.40 8.69 -0.92
C GLU A 63 0.49 7.46 -0.77
N SER A 64 1.61 7.63 -0.10
CA SER A 64 2.51 6.53 0.25
C SER A 64 3.10 6.74 1.63
N TYR A 65 3.09 5.68 2.42
CA TYR A 65 3.69 5.67 3.75
C TYR A 65 4.27 4.29 4.05
N VAL A 66 5.30 4.26 4.89
CA VAL A 66 5.87 3.04 5.43
C VAL A 66 5.49 2.92 6.89
N VAL A 67 5.15 1.71 7.32
CA VAL A 67 5.09 1.34 8.73
C VAL A 67 6.37 0.58 9.05
N ASN A 68 7.19 1.20 9.90
CA ASN A 68 8.42 0.61 10.42
C ASN A 68 8.11 -0.13 11.72
N ILE A 69 8.69 -1.32 11.87
CA ILE A 69 8.57 -2.12 13.09
C ILE A 69 9.98 -2.46 13.56
N LEU A 70 10.35 -1.94 14.74
CA LEU A 70 11.65 -2.15 15.36
C LEU A 70 11.50 -3.18 16.48
N ASN A 71 12.33 -4.22 16.46
CA ASN A 71 12.42 -5.18 17.55
C ASN A 71 13.50 -4.74 18.54
N VAL A 72 13.10 -3.96 19.55
CA VAL A 72 13.98 -3.35 20.57
C VAL A 72 14.32 -4.39 21.64
N THR A 73 15.61 -4.70 21.77
CA THR A 73 16.11 -5.64 22.80
C THR A 73 16.44 -4.92 24.10
N ASP A 74 17.08 -3.76 24.01
CA ASP A 74 17.46 -2.95 25.16
C ASP A 74 16.70 -1.62 25.10
N PRO A 75 15.88 -1.30 26.11
CA PRO A 75 15.13 -0.04 26.15
C PRO A 75 16.06 1.17 26.12
N GLY A 76 15.68 2.21 25.38
CA GLY A 76 16.46 3.44 25.29
C GLY A 76 16.26 4.19 23.99
N VAL A 77 17.20 5.10 23.71
CA VAL A 77 17.21 5.89 22.48
C VAL A 77 17.72 5.05 21.32
N VAL A 78 16.90 4.91 20.29
CA VAL A 78 17.20 4.24 19.02
C VAL A 78 17.10 5.25 17.89
N TYR A 79 17.94 5.07 16.86
CA TYR A 79 17.90 5.86 15.63
C TYR A 79 17.55 4.95 14.46
N ASP A 80 16.47 5.27 13.75
CA ASP A 80 16.17 4.68 12.46
C ASP A 80 16.54 5.62 11.33
N HIS A 81 17.05 5.09 10.23
CA HIS A 81 17.38 5.86 9.04
C HIS A 81 16.25 5.77 8.02
N GLY A 82 15.70 6.92 7.66
CA GLY A 82 14.62 7.02 6.69
C GLY A 82 14.30 8.48 6.36
N SER A 83 14.07 8.77 5.09
CA SER A 83 13.66 10.11 4.65
C SER A 83 12.14 10.16 4.61
N TYR A 84 11.56 10.85 5.59
CA TYR A 84 10.11 10.98 5.73
C TYR A 84 9.71 12.45 5.81
N SER A 85 8.60 12.81 5.18
CA SER A 85 8.02 14.15 5.29
C SER A 85 7.30 14.36 6.62
N LEU A 86 6.75 13.28 7.19
CA LEU A 86 6.08 13.27 8.48
C LEU A 86 6.31 11.90 9.13
N VAL A 87 6.48 11.89 10.44
CA VAL A 87 6.52 10.66 11.24
C VAL A 87 5.39 10.66 12.27
N LYS A 88 4.85 9.48 12.56
CA LYS A 88 3.80 9.29 13.55
C LYS A 88 4.04 8.04 14.37
N ASN A 89 4.12 8.19 15.70
CA ASN A 89 4.17 7.07 16.63
C ASN A 89 2.84 6.30 16.60
N LEU A 90 2.91 4.98 16.50
CA LEU A 90 1.75 4.08 16.52
C LEU A 90 1.74 3.16 17.76
N THR A 91 2.76 3.24 18.61
CA THR A 91 2.96 2.37 19.78
C THR A 91 2.45 3.01 21.05
N ASP A 92 2.80 4.28 21.26
CA ASP A 92 2.49 5.02 22.49
C ASP A 92 2.35 6.53 22.19
N THR A 93 2.26 7.33 23.26
CA THR A 93 2.12 8.79 23.18
C THR A 93 3.45 9.53 23.14
N GLY A 94 4.58 8.82 23.06
CA GLY A 94 5.92 9.41 22.96
C GLY A 94 6.12 10.14 21.65
N GLU A 95 6.87 11.24 21.71
CA GLU A 95 7.20 12.02 20.53
C GLU A 95 8.33 11.36 19.73
N LEU A 96 8.29 11.55 18.40
CA LEU A 96 9.35 11.16 17.48
C LEU A 96 10.03 12.41 16.95
N ILE A 97 11.36 12.40 16.90
CA ILE A 97 12.13 13.50 16.31
C ILE A 97 12.65 13.02 14.96
N ASN A 98 12.22 13.66 13.88
CA ASN A 98 12.67 13.37 12.52
C ASN A 98 13.55 14.51 12.01
N GLU A 99 14.86 14.27 11.92
CA GLU A 99 15.84 15.26 11.50
C GLU A 99 16.93 14.59 10.65
N ASN A 100 17.34 15.25 9.56
CA ASN A 100 18.46 14.83 8.71
C ASN A 100 18.38 13.37 8.21
N GLY A 101 17.17 12.90 7.87
CA GLY A 101 16.95 11.53 7.39
C GLY A 101 17.09 10.46 8.48
N LYS A 102 16.99 10.86 9.76
CA LYS A 102 16.97 9.96 10.91
C LYS A 102 15.77 10.24 11.79
N VAL A 103 15.15 9.18 12.28
CA VAL A 103 14.09 9.22 13.28
C VAL A 103 14.68 8.78 14.61
N LYS A 104 14.73 9.69 15.58
CA LYS A 104 15.12 9.41 16.96
C LYS A 104 13.88 8.98 17.74
N ILE A 105 13.99 7.84 18.40
CA ILE A 105 12.91 7.15 19.10
C ILE A 105 13.39 6.84 20.52
N ASN A 106 12.61 7.17 21.53
CA ASN A 106 12.83 6.64 22.88
C ASN A 106 11.89 5.44 23.09
N ALA A 107 12.41 4.24 22.90
CA ALA A 107 11.60 3.03 22.85
C ALA A 107 11.76 2.17 24.10
N ALA A 108 10.63 1.64 24.58
CA ALA A 108 10.64 0.53 25.52
C ALA A 108 11.08 -0.77 24.83
N GLY A 109 11.43 -1.78 25.62
CA GLY A 109 11.74 -3.12 25.10
C GLY A 109 10.51 -3.75 24.44
N GLY A 110 10.74 -4.48 23.34
CA GLY A 110 9.69 -5.12 22.54
C GLY A 110 9.53 -4.50 21.15
N ARG A 111 8.33 -4.63 20.57
CA ARG A 111 8.03 -4.14 19.23
C ARG A 111 7.60 -2.68 19.26
N PHE A 112 8.32 -1.83 18.54
CA PHE A 112 7.99 -0.41 18.36
C PHE A 112 7.58 -0.13 16.91
N TYR A 113 6.38 0.39 16.74
CA TYR A 113 5.73 0.74 15.49
C TYR A 113 5.67 2.26 15.30
N TYR A 114 6.07 2.73 14.12
CA TYR A 114 5.77 4.09 13.69
C TYR A 114 5.57 4.16 12.18
N GLN A 115 4.83 5.17 11.75
CA GLN A 115 4.61 5.49 10.35
C GLN A 115 5.56 6.60 9.89
N GLY A 116 6.11 6.46 8.69
CA GLY A 116 6.83 7.51 7.97
C GLY A 116 6.17 7.77 6.61
N ASN A 117 5.79 9.02 6.33
CA ASN A 117 5.22 9.39 5.05
C ASN A 117 6.33 9.59 4.01
N LEU A 118 6.23 8.90 2.87
CA LEU A 118 7.30 8.83 1.86
C LEU A 118 7.23 9.99 0.83
N GLY A 119 6.15 10.77 0.84
CA GLY A 119 5.93 11.84 -0.13
C GLY A 119 5.70 11.28 -1.54
N ASN A 120 6.79 11.17 -2.32
CA ASN A 120 6.77 10.67 -3.69
C ASN A 120 7.49 9.31 -3.79
N ALA A 121 6.91 8.26 -3.20
CA ALA A 121 7.43 6.91 -3.43
C ALA A 121 7.20 6.49 -4.89
N SER A 122 8.17 5.78 -5.46
CA SER A 122 8.02 5.10 -6.75
C SER A 122 7.82 3.61 -6.51
N LEU A 123 6.76 3.04 -7.07
CA LEU A 123 6.51 1.60 -7.00
C LEU A 123 7.38 0.86 -8.03
N PRO A 124 7.81 -0.39 -7.77
CA PRO A 124 8.54 -1.19 -8.75
C PRO A 124 7.70 -1.60 -9.97
N TRP A 125 6.37 -1.43 -9.89
CA TRP A 125 5.42 -1.66 -10.97
C TRP A 125 4.71 -0.35 -11.33
N ILE A 126 4.56 -0.12 -12.63
CA ILE A 126 3.62 0.85 -13.18
C ILE A 126 2.26 0.15 -13.30
N ILE A 127 1.24 0.74 -12.69
CA ILE A 127 -0.12 0.22 -12.68
C ILE A 127 -1.01 1.20 -13.43
N ASP A 128 -1.70 0.73 -14.47
CA ASP A 128 -2.71 1.51 -15.19
C ASP A 128 -4.04 0.79 -15.13
N ILE A 129 -5.10 1.53 -14.82
CA ILE A 129 -6.46 1.00 -14.75
C ILE A 129 -7.32 1.73 -15.78
N SER A 130 -8.00 0.96 -16.63
CA SER A 130 -8.94 1.46 -17.64
C SER A 130 -10.31 0.83 -17.48
N TYR A 131 -11.35 1.62 -17.71
CA TYR A 131 -12.74 1.21 -17.57
C TYR A 131 -13.47 1.33 -18.89
N TYR A 132 -14.38 0.38 -19.10
CA TYR A 132 -15.27 0.35 -20.24
C TYR A 132 -16.67 0.04 -19.76
N LEU A 133 -17.67 0.75 -20.28
CA LEU A 133 -19.08 0.48 -20.10
C LEU A 133 -19.68 0.18 -21.47
N ASP A 134 -20.34 -0.97 -21.61
CA ASP A 134 -20.94 -1.44 -22.86
C ASP A 134 -19.94 -1.37 -24.04
N ASN A 135 -18.70 -1.79 -23.78
CA ASN A 135 -17.54 -1.76 -24.69
C ASN A 135 -17.01 -0.37 -25.09
N ALA A 136 -17.59 0.72 -24.60
CA ALA A 136 -17.06 2.07 -24.78
C ALA A 136 -16.15 2.46 -23.60
N LYS A 137 -14.98 3.04 -23.88
CA LYS A 137 -14.08 3.54 -22.84
C LYS A 137 -14.76 4.67 -22.07
N ILE A 138 -14.66 4.65 -20.75
CA ILE A 138 -15.29 5.64 -19.87
C ILE A 138 -14.31 6.10 -18.79
N GLU A 139 -14.42 7.36 -18.39
CA GLU A 139 -13.65 7.88 -17.27
C GLU A 139 -14.19 7.34 -15.93
N PRO A 140 -13.33 7.05 -14.94
CA PRO A 140 -13.77 6.43 -13.69
C PRO A 140 -14.86 7.23 -12.95
N LYS A 141 -14.80 8.56 -13.03
CA LYS A 141 -15.77 9.48 -12.40
C LYS A 141 -17.18 9.35 -12.99
N ASP A 142 -17.28 8.97 -14.27
CA ASP A 142 -18.54 8.89 -15.01
C ASP A 142 -19.13 7.47 -14.92
N LEU A 143 -18.38 6.50 -14.38
CA LEU A 143 -18.84 5.15 -14.11
C LEU A 143 -19.74 5.08 -12.86
N ALA A 144 -19.59 6.02 -11.92
CA ALA A 144 -20.34 6.02 -10.67
C ALA A 144 -21.85 6.10 -10.92
N GLY A 145 -22.60 5.12 -10.40
CA GLY A 145 -24.05 5.00 -10.59
C GLY A 145 -24.48 4.50 -11.97
N ALA A 146 -23.55 4.25 -12.89
CA ALA A 146 -23.86 3.69 -14.19
C ALA A 146 -24.31 2.22 -14.07
N SER A 147 -25.10 1.77 -15.04
CA SER A 147 -25.54 0.37 -15.16
C SER A 147 -25.27 -0.11 -16.58
N GLY A 148 -24.90 -1.38 -16.73
CA GLY A 148 -24.52 -1.97 -18.01
C GLY A 148 -23.43 -3.01 -17.83
N HIS A 149 -22.81 -3.41 -18.93
CA HIS A 149 -21.71 -4.35 -18.93
C HIS A 149 -20.39 -3.61 -18.71
N VAL A 150 -19.75 -3.83 -17.55
CA VAL A 150 -18.49 -3.17 -17.18
C VAL A 150 -17.32 -4.11 -17.44
N LYS A 151 -16.28 -3.58 -18.06
CA LYS A 151 -14.95 -4.19 -18.12
C LYS A 151 -13.91 -3.28 -17.47
N ILE A 152 -13.14 -3.85 -16.56
CA ILE A 152 -11.99 -3.24 -15.91
C ILE A 152 -10.73 -3.94 -16.43
N GLU A 153 -9.83 -3.17 -17.05
CA GLU A 153 -8.51 -3.63 -17.47
C GLU A 153 -7.46 -3.04 -16.53
N ILE A 154 -6.63 -3.90 -15.93
CA ILE A 154 -5.52 -3.52 -15.06
C ILE A 154 -4.23 -3.98 -15.73
N SER A 155 -3.39 -3.04 -16.17
CA SER A 155 -2.07 -3.33 -16.71
C SER A 155 -1.01 -3.14 -15.63
N THR A 156 -0.10 -4.10 -15.53
CA THR A 156 1.06 -4.06 -14.64
C THR A 156 2.33 -4.16 -15.49
N ARG A 157 3.26 -3.22 -15.32
CA ARG A 157 4.51 -3.16 -16.11
C ARG A 157 5.70 -2.83 -15.23
N LYS A 158 6.92 -3.16 -15.68
CA LYS A 158 8.15 -2.83 -14.93
C LYS A 158 8.31 -1.31 -14.83
N ASN A 159 8.59 -0.80 -13.63
CA ASN A 159 9.05 0.58 -13.46
C ASN A 159 10.57 0.63 -13.52
N SER A 160 11.13 1.09 -14.65
CA SER A 160 12.58 1.21 -14.83
C SER A 160 13.24 2.33 -14.01
N ALA A 161 12.46 3.17 -13.33
CA ALA A 161 12.99 4.22 -12.46
C ALA A 161 13.35 3.70 -11.05
N VAL A 162 13.00 2.45 -10.73
CA VAL A 162 13.27 1.80 -9.45
C VAL A 162 14.18 0.60 -9.69
N ASP A 163 14.93 0.20 -8.66
CA ASP A 163 15.74 -1.02 -8.68
C ASP A 163 14.93 -2.23 -9.17
N SER A 164 15.48 -2.98 -10.12
CA SER A 164 14.77 -4.07 -10.76
C SER A 164 14.60 -5.30 -9.88
N GLY A 165 15.39 -5.41 -8.80
CA GLY A 165 15.35 -6.54 -7.90
C GLY A 165 13.97 -6.75 -7.27
N PHE A 166 13.20 -5.67 -7.05
CA PHE A 166 11.82 -5.81 -6.57
C PHE A 166 10.88 -6.41 -7.62
N PHE A 167 10.91 -5.88 -8.84
CA PHE A 167 10.07 -6.40 -9.92
C PHE A 167 10.43 -7.85 -10.29
N GLU A 168 11.73 -8.17 -10.26
CA GLU A 168 12.27 -9.46 -10.72
C GLU A 168 12.13 -10.59 -9.70
N ASN A 169 12.06 -10.27 -8.39
CA ASN A 169 12.10 -11.29 -7.33
C ASN A 169 10.83 -11.34 -6.47
N TYR A 170 9.88 -10.42 -6.62
CA TYR A 170 8.69 -10.37 -5.79
C TYR A 170 7.41 -10.60 -6.59
N LEU A 171 6.43 -11.22 -5.93
CA LEU A 171 5.09 -11.42 -6.46
C LEU A 171 4.27 -10.14 -6.29
N LEU A 172 3.46 -9.82 -7.31
CA LEU A 172 2.45 -8.78 -7.22
C LEU A 172 1.07 -9.46 -7.12
N GLN A 173 0.36 -9.19 -6.01
CA GLN A 173 -1.02 -9.63 -5.85
C GLN A 173 -1.97 -8.45 -6.04
N VAL A 174 -2.98 -8.65 -6.91
CA VAL A 174 -4.02 -7.66 -7.19
C VAL A 174 -5.35 -8.23 -6.74
N THR A 175 -6.03 -7.56 -5.81
CA THR A 175 -7.31 -8.04 -5.26
C THR A 175 -8.42 -7.00 -5.49
N ALA A 176 -9.52 -7.44 -6.09
CA ALA A 176 -10.72 -6.64 -6.30
C ALA A 176 -11.89 -7.21 -5.48
N GLN A 177 -12.59 -6.35 -4.75
CA GLN A 177 -13.80 -6.70 -4.02
C GLN A 177 -15.03 -6.18 -4.78
N LEU A 178 -15.95 -7.09 -5.10
CA LEU A 178 -17.11 -6.82 -5.96
C LEU A 178 -18.39 -7.11 -5.18
N ASN A 179 -19.19 -6.07 -4.90
CA ASN A 179 -20.44 -6.22 -4.15
C ASN A 179 -21.47 -6.97 -4.99
N THR A 180 -21.86 -8.17 -4.54
CA THR A 180 -22.75 -9.08 -5.29
C THR A 180 -24.21 -8.59 -5.36
N GLY A 181 -24.58 -7.58 -4.57
CA GLY A 181 -25.86 -6.88 -4.73
C GLY A 181 -25.92 -6.01 -5.99
N LYS A 182 -24.75 -5.60 -6.52
CA LYS A 182 -24.61 -4.74 -7.70
C LYS A 182 -23.95 -5.42 -8.89
N PHE A 183 -22.96 -6.26 -8.64
CA PHE A 183 -22.18 -6.96 -9.66
C PHE A 183 -22.75 -8.37 -9.86
N ARG A 184 -23.07 -8.69 -11.11
CA ARG A 184 -23.57 -10.00 -11.55
C ARG A 184 -22.73 -10.52 -12.71
N ASN A 185 -22.84 -11.82 -12.97
CA ASN A 185 -22.14 -12.46 -14.09
C ASN A 185 -20.63 -12.14 -14.12
N ILE A 186 -20.00 -12.12 -12.94
CA ILE A 186 -18.60 -11.73 -12.76
C ILE A 186 -17.68 -12.77 -13.41
N VAL A 187 -16.87 -12.33 -14.35
CA VAL A 187 -15.82 -13.09 -15.05
C VAL A 187 -14.48 -12.40 -14.80
N ALA A 188 -13.49 -13.16 -14.35
CA ALA A 188 -12.13 -12.67 -14.17
C ALA A 188 -11.16 -13.84 -14.41
N ASN A 189 -10.75 -14.03 -15.66
CA ASN A 189 -9.91 -15.16 -16.03
C ASN A 189 -8.52 -15.01 -15.41
N GLY A 190 -8.00 -16.10 -14.83
CA GLY A 190 -6.73 -16.08 -14.10
C GLY A 190 -6.84 -15.55 -12.66
N ALA A 191 -8.02 -15.08 -12.22
CA ALA A 191 -8.27 -14.78 -10.83
C ALA A 191 -8.70 -16.03 -10.05
N THR A 192 -8.26 -16.12 -8.80
CA THR A 192 -8.89 -16.98 -7.80
C THR A 192 -10.04 -16.24 -7.16
N PHE A 193 -11.20 -16.89 -7.05
CA PHE A 193 -12.39 -16.31 -6.42
C PHE A 193 -12.59 -16.80 -4.98
N ALA A 194 -13.00 -15.88 -4.11
CA ALA A 194 -13.48 -16.16 -2.76
C ALA A 194 -14.74 -15.34 -2.46
N ASN A 195 -15.51 -15.76 -1.45
CA ASN A 195 -16.66 -14.99 -0.95
C ASN A 195 -16.29 -14.36 0.39
N ALA A 196 -16.62 -13.07 0.56
CA ALA A 196 -16.39 -12.30 1.79
C ALA A 196 -17.65 -11.48 2.12
N GLY A 197 -18.56 -12.07 2.89
CA GLY A 197 -19.85 -11.45 3.21
C GLY A 197 -20.69 -11.23 1.95
N GLU A 198 -21.05 -9.97 1.69
CA GLU A 198 -21.78 -9.56 0.48
C GLU A 198 -20.89 -9.35 -0.76
N ASN A 199 -19.57 -9.51 -0.62
CA ASN A 199 -18.62 -9.31 -1.70
C ASN A 199 -18.13 -10.64 -2.29
N LYS A 200 -17.93 -10.65 -3.60
CA LYS A 200 -17.10 -11.63 -4.30
C LYS A 200 -15.71 -11.01 -4.45
N VAL A 201 -14.69 -11.72 -3.99
CA VAL A 201 -13.29 -11.29 -4.05
C VAL A 201 -12.62 -12.00 -5.22
N ALA A 202 -12.02 -11.23 -6.13
CA ALA A 202 -11.20 -11.73 -7.21
C ALA A 202 -9.73 -11.38 -6.93
N THR A 203 -8.87 -12.39 -6.85
CA THR A 203 -7.45 -12.22 -6.57
C THR A 203 -6.62 -12.73 -7.73
N PHE A 204 -5.79 -11.86 -8.30
CA PHE A 204 -4.80 -12.18 -9.31
C PHE A 204 -3.42 -12.22 -8.68
N THR A 205 -2.56 -13.10 -9.20
CA THR A 205 -1.15 -13.18 -8.85
C THR A 205 -0.34 -13.00 -10.11
N VAL A 206 0.48 -11.95 -10.15
CA VAL A 206 1.46 -11.68 -11.20
C VAL A 206 2.81 -12.20 -10.71
N LEU A 207 3.40 -13.10 -11.50
CA LEU A 207 4.68 -13.72 -11.18
C LEU A 207 5.83 -12.70 -11.28
N PRO A 208 6.96 -12.94 -10.58
CA PRO A 208 8.10 -12.03 -10.62
C PRO A 208 8.64 -11.93 -12.06
N GLY A 209 9.08 -10.74 -12.45
CA GLY A 209 9.61 -10.46 -13.77
C GLY A 209 8.56 -10.37 -14.90
N MET A 210 7.27 -10.53 -14.60
CA MET A 210 6.21 -10.55 -15.60
C MET A 210 5.43 -9.24 -15.66
N GLU A 211 5.13 -8.81 -16.88
CA GLU A 211 4.15 -7.76 -17.15
C GLU A 211 2.84 -8.42 -17.57
N GLU A 212 1.73 -8.03 -16.95
CA GLU A 212 0.44 -8.70 -17.15
C GLU A 212 -0.69 -7.70 -17.36
N LYS A 213 -1.72 -8.16 -18.10
CA LYS A 213 -3.01 -7.47 -18.22
C LYS A 213 -4.10 -8.34 -17.61
N LEU A 214 -4.72 -7.81 -16.56
CA LEU A 214 -5.76 -8.46 -15.79
C LEU A 214 -7.11 -7.88 -16.19
N TYR A 215 -8.13 -8.74 -16.30
CA TYR A 215 -9.45 -8.35 -16.76
C TYR A 215 -10.51 -8.78 -15.75
N ILE A 216 -11.41 -7.86 -15.42
CA ILE A 216 -12.63 -8.12 -14.67
C ILE A 216 -13.80 -7.63 -15.50
N GLU A 217 -14.73 -8.53 -15.83
CA GLU A 217 -15.95 -8.24 -16.56
C GLU A 217 -17.16 -8.61 -15.70
N ALA A 218 -18.18 -7.77 -15.69
CA ALA A 218 -19.40 -8.00 -14.92
C ALA A 218 -20.56 -7.15 -15.44
N ASP A 219 -21.77 -7.65 -15.24
CA ASP A 219 -22.98 -6.84 -15.40
C ASP A 219 -23.23 -6.08 -14.09
N VAL A 220 -23.36 -4.76 -14.18
CA VAL A 220 -23.48 -3.89 -13.01
C VAL A 220 -24.81 -3.14 -13.02
N THR A 221 -25.45 -3.09 -11.87
CA THR A 221 -26.57 -2.17 -11.59
C THR A 221 -26.15 -1.12 -10.59
N GLY A 222 -26.00 0.11 -11.07
CA GLY A 222 -25.62 1.28 -10.29
C GLY A 222 -24.27 1.11 -9.61
N PHE A 223 -23.17 1.09 -10.39
CA PHE A 223 -21.78 0.94 -9.92
C PHE A 223 -21.50 1.80 -8.68
#